data_AF-A0AAW1TMY6-F1
#
_entry.id   AF-A0AAW1TMY6-F1
#
_cell.length_a   1.000
_cell.length_b   1.000
_cell.length_c   1.000
_cell.angle_alpha   90.00
_cell.angle_beta   90.00
_cell.angle_gamma   90.00
#
_symmetry.space_group_name_H-M   'P 1'
#
loop_
_entity.id
_entity.type
_entity.pdbx_description
1 polymer ?
#
loop_
_entity_poly.entity_id
_entity_poly.type
_entity_poly.pdbx_seq_one_letter_code
_entity_poly.pdbx_strand_id
1 'polypeptide(L)'
;MFVVKNKCYYFSQDALNWNDAHWACQDKKMYLAVVLNRVQDKLLREFLAKELVEKHERWLGGLYNWKQKRWLWANSGYPLKYDGFPFKNYTGKQFEWRGITIDPNIGNMWNSRLRIERKHYICQRKPKTIAKLGDFNTDGENRQKRVVQISANTTKDVNR
;
A
#
# COMPACT_ATOMS: atom_id res chain seq x y z
N MET A 1 -1.90 1.94 10.91
CA MET A 1 -1.44 0.90 9.95
C MET A 1 -1.95 -0.43 10.46
N PHE A 2 -2.59 -1.24 9.61
CA PHE A 2 -3.21 -2.50 10.00
C PHE A 2 -2.56 -3.68 9.29
N VAL A 3 -2.44 -4.83 9.94
CA VAL A 3 -1.93 -6.06 9.33
C VAL A 3 -3.12 -6.96 9.00
N VAL A 4 -3.24 -7.34 7.72
CA VAL A 4 -4.24 -8.31 7.26
C VAL A 4 -3.47 -9.48 6.64
N LYS A 5 -3.38 -10.59 7.38
CA LYS A 5 -2.43 -11.69 7.15
C LYS A 5 -0.98 -11.19 6.99
N ASN A 6 -0.44 -11.25 5.78
CA ASN A 6 0.96 -10.97 5.45
C ASN A 6 1.07 -9.72 4.58
N LYS A 7 0.21 -8.74 4.81
CA LYS A 7 0.23 -7.42 4.16
C LYS A 7 -0.07 -6.34 5.20
N CYS A 8 0.73 -5.28 5.17
CA CYS A 8 0.48 -4.09 5.96
C CYS A 8 -0.31 -3.10 5.11
N TYR A 9 -1.45 -2.65 5.62
CA TYR A 9 -2.33 -1.69 4.98
C TYR A 9 -2.34 -0.35 5.73
N TYR A 10 -2.42 0.73 4.97
CA TYR A 10 -2.70 2.07 5.46
C TYR A 10 -3.93 2.58 4.73
N PHE A 11 -4.90 3.07 5.50
CA PHE A 11 -6.15 3.64 5.00
C PHE A 11 -6.04 5.15 5.18
N SER A 12 -6.18 5.91 4.10
CA SER A 12 -6.07 7.36 4.15
C SER A 12 -7.23 7.99 4.93
N GLN A 13 -6.95 9.18 5.47
CA GLN A 13 -7.95 10.10 6.06
C GLN A 13 -8.34 11.22 5.08
N ASP A 14 -7.51 11.44 4.07
CA ASP A 14 -7.71 12.41 3.01
C ASP A 14 -8.16 11.74 1.72
N ALA A 15 -8.92 12.49 0.93
CA ALA A 15 -9.35 12.10 -0.40
C ALA A 15 -8.51 12.80 -1.47
N LEU A 16 -7.89 12.02 -2.35
CA LEU A 16 -7.00 12.46 -3.41
C LEU A 16 -7.44 11.89 -4.77
N ASN A 17 -7.00 12.52 -5.85
CA ASN A 17 -7.10 11.88 -7.17
C ASN A 17 -6.17 10.65 -7.22
N TRP A 18 -6.36 9.79 -8.21
CA TRP A 18 -5.65 8.51 -8.26
C TRP A 18 -4.11 8.68 -8.31
N ASN A 19 -3.61 9.66 -9.08
CA ASN A 19 -2.18 9.91 -9.23
C ASN A 19 -1.56 10.43 -7.93
N ASP A 20 -2.21 11.38 -7.26
CA ASP A 20 -1.71 11.92 -6.00
C ASP A 20 -1.76 10.86 -4.89
N ALA A 21 -2.82 10.04 -4.86
CA ALA A 21 -2.90 8.88 -3.97
C ALA A 21 -1.77 7.87 -4.21
N HIS A 22 -1.38 7.66 -5.47
CA HIS A 22 -0.26 6.81 -5.84
C HIS A 22 1.05 7.33 -5.22
N TRP A 23 1.36 8.61 -5.42
CA TRP A 23 2.56 9.24 -4.86
C TRP A 23 2.54 9.29 -3.33
N ALA A 24 1.39 9.60 -2.72
CA ALA A 24 1.23 9.59 -1.27
C ALA A 24 1.54 8.22 -0.66
N CYS A 25 1.23 7.12 -1.35
CA CYS A 25 1.67 5.79 -0.93
C CYS A 25 3.18 5.60 -1.10
N GLN A 26 3.76 6.06 -2.22
CA GLN A 26 5.19 5.92 -2.49
C GLN A 26 6.06 6.68 -1.48
N ASP A 27 5.64 7.88 -1.06
CA ASP A 27 6.31 8.67 -0.03
C ASP A 27 6.43 7.91 1.30
N LYS A 28 5.44 7.06 1.57
CA LYS A 28 5.41 6.16 2.75
C LYS A 28 6.15 4.84 2.51
N LYS A 29 6.88 4.69 1.39
CA LYS A 29 7.51 3.43 0.94
C LYS A 29 6.50 2.28 0.85
N MET A 30 5.32 2.59 0.36
CA MET A 30 4.20 1.68 0.11
C MET A 30 3.72 1.85 -1.34
N TYR A 31 2.74 1.06 -1.75
CA TYR A 31 2.09 1.20 -3.05
C TYR A 31 0.58 1.18 -2.86
N LEU A 32 -0.19 1.75 -3.78
CA LEU A 32 -1.64 1.53 -3.78
C LEU A 32 -1.96 0.03 -3.75
N ALA A 33 -2.99 -0.34 -3.00
CA ALA A 33 -3.33 -1.73 -2.71
C ALA A 33 -3.58 -2.53 -3.99
N VAL A 34 -3.02 -3.75 -4.03
CA VAL A 34 -3.13 -4.69 -5.14
C VAL A 34 -3.71 -5.98 -4.60
N VAL A 35 -4.77 -6.45 -5.23
CA VAL A 35 -5.52 -7.65 -4.82
C VAL A 35 -5.30 -8.73 -5.88
N LEU A 36 -4.54 -9.77 -5.52
CA LEU A 36 -4.05 -10.74 -6.51
C LEU A 36 -4.95 -11.98 -6.65
N ASN A 37 -5.83 -12.22 -5.69
CA ASN A 37 -6.70 -13.40 -5.67
C ASN A 37 -7.92 -13.18 -4.77
N ARG A 38 -8.88 -14.10 -4.90
CA ARG A 38 -10.15 -14.11 -4.14
C ARG A 38 -9.95 -14.08 -2.62
N VAL A 39 -8.91 -14.73 -2.10
CA VAL A 39 -8.64 -14.76 -0.66
C VAL A 39 -8.23 -13.38 -0.15
N GLN A 40 -7.35 -12.68 -0.88
CA GLN A 40 -6.96 -11.31 -0.53
C GLN A 40 -8.15 -10.35 -0.63
N ASP A 41 -8.98 -10.50 -1.66
CA ASP A 41 -10.18 -9.69 -1.83
C ASP A 41 -11.15 -9.85 -0.65
N LYS A 42 -11.52 -11.11 -0.35
CA LYS A 42 -12.40 -11.44 0.76
C LYS A 42 -11.90 -10.84 2.09
N LEU A 43 -10.62 -11.04 2.41
CA LEU A 43 -10.05 -10.53 3.66
C LEU A 43 -10.05 -9.00 3.74
N LEU A 44 -9.74 -8.32 2.63
CA LEU A 44 -9.78 -6.86 2.58
C LEU A 44 -11.21 -6.33 2.75
N ARG A 45 -12.19 -6.98 2.10
CA ARG A 45 -13.61 -6.63 2.19
C ARG A 45 -14.19 -6.84 3.58
N GLU A 46 -13.88 -7.97 4.20
CA GLU A 46 -14.27 -8.26 5.59
C GLU A 46 -13.65 -7.28 6.57
N PHE A 47 -12.39 -6.88 6.34
CA PHE A 47 -11.74 -5.88 7.17
C PHE A 47 -12.41 -4.50 7.04
N LEU A 48 -12.70 -4.06 5.82
CA LEU A 48 -13.40 -2.80 5.54
C LEU A 48 -14.86 -2.78 5.99
N ALA A 49 -15.48 -3.94 6.20
CA ALA A 49 -16.84 -4.03 6.73
C ALA A 49 -16.91 -3.78 8.25
N LYS A 50 -15.78 -3.85 8.96
CA LYS A 50 -15.70 -3.59 10.40
C LYS A 50 -15.78 -2.09 10.68
N GLU A 51 -16.35 -1.73 11.83
CA GLU A 51 -16.44 -0.33 12.28
C GLU A 51 -15.10 0.29 12.71
N LEU A 52 -14.00 -0.44 12.54
CA LEU A 52 -12.64 0.04 12.81
C LEU A 52 -12.10 1.01 11.74
N VAL A 53 -12.78 1.10 10.59
CA VAL A 53 -12.39 1.96 9.48
C VAL A 53 -13.62 2.69 8.95
N GLU A 54 -13.48 3.99 8.73
CA GLU A 54 -14.54 4.79 8.12
C GLU A 54 -14.91 4.26 6.72
N LYS A 55 -16.22 4.18 6.49
CA LYS A 55 -16.84 3.69 5.26
C LYS A 55 -16.72 4.72 4.15
N HIS A 56 -15.58 4.72 3.48
CA HIS A 56 -15.32 5.53 2.29
C HIS A 56 -15.04 4.65 1.08
N GLU A 57 -15.48 5.08 -0.10
CA GLU A 57 -14.98 4.53 -1.36
C GLU A 57 -13.48 4.84 -1.48
N ARG A 58 -12.67 3.83 -1.78
CA ARG A 58 -11.21 3.94 -1.72
C ARG A 58 -10.52 3.47 -3.01
N TRP A 59 -9.51 4.22 -3.46
CA TRP A 59 -8.65 3.83 -4.56
C TRP A 59 -7.84 2.56 -4.25
N LEU A 60 -7.75 1.70 -5.27
CA LEU A 60 -6.80 0.59 -5.39
C LEU A 60 -5.78 0.91 -6.50
N GLY A 61 -4.74 0.09 -6.62
CA GLY A 61 -3.63 0.30 -7.56
C GLY A 61 -3.91 -0.05 -9.02
N GLY A 62 -5.17 -0.32 -9.37
CA GLY A 62 -5.55 -0.76 -10.72
C GLY A 62 -5.94 0.39 -11.63
N LEU A 63 -5.50 0.35 -12.89
CA LEU A 63 -5.81 1.32 -13.94
C LEU A 63 -6.22 0.63 -15.23
N TYR A 64 -7.11 1.26 -15.99
CA TYR A 64 -7.45 0.77 -17.32
C TYR A 64 -6.41 1.23 -18.36
N ASN A 65 -5.81 0.28 -19.08
CA ASN A 65 -4.98 0.55 -20.23
C ASN A 65 -5.84 0.49 -21.50
N TRP A 66 -6.10 1.66 -22.08
CA TRP A 66 -6.95 1.82 -23.26
C TRP A 66 -6.35 1.22 -24.52
N LYS A 67 -5.02 1.30 -24.69
CA LYS A 67 -4.30 0.71 -25.84
C LYS A 67 -4.42 -0.82 -25.85
N GLN A 68 -4.28 -1.44 -24.68
CA GLN A 68 -4.36 -2.90 -24.52
C GLN A 68 -5.78 -3.41 -24.19
N LYS A 69 -6.74 -2.48 -24.06
CA LYS A 69 -8.14 -2.71 -23.68
C LYS A 69 -8.31 -3.58 -22.42
N ARG A 70 -7.41 -3.43 -21.43
CA ARG A 70 -7.37 -4.27 -20.22
C ARG A 70 -6.95 -3.51 -18.97
N TRP A 71 -7.33 -4.02 -17.81
CA TRP A 71 -6.88 -3.50 -16.52
C TRP A 71 -5.48 -3.99 -16.17
N LEU A 72 -4.65 -3.09 -15.63
CA LEU A 72 -3.30 -3.35 -15.18
C LEU A 72 -3.10 -2.85 -13.75
N TRP A 73 -2.21 -3.51 -13.00
CA TRP A 73 -1.72 -2.99 -11.73
C TRP A 73 -0.61 -1.97 -11.97
N ALA A 74 -0.85 -0.70 -11.66
CA ALA A 74 0.04 0.40 -12.01
C ALA A 74 1.47 0.24 -11.48
N ASN A 75 1.65 -0.36 -10.30
CA ASN A 75 2.98 -0.60 -9.73
C ASN A 75 3.83 -1.60 -10.53
N SER A 76 3.20 -2.57 -11.21
CA SER A 76 3.91 -3.66 -11.89
C SER A 76 3.74 -3.66 -13.41
N GLY A 77 2.74 -2.94 -13.93
CA GLY A 77 2.31 -3.02 -15.32
C GLY A 77 1.62 -4.34 -15.69
N TYR A 78 1.57 -5.33 -14.78
CA TYR A 78 0.97 -6.63 -15.10
C TYR A 78 -0.56 -6.57 -15.16
N PRO A 79 -1.18 -7.36 -16.05
CA PRO A 79 -2.62 -7.47 -16.12
C PRO A 79 -3.21 -8.08 -14.86
N LEU A 80 -4.47 -7.75 -14.60
CA LEU A 80 -5.25 -8.40 -13.54
C LEU A 80 -5.37 -9.90 -13.81
N LYS A 81 -4.90 -10.71 -12.86
CA LYS A 81 -5.15 -12.16 -12.83
C LYS A 81 -6.45 -12.52 -12.11
N TYR A 82 -6.89 -11.62 -11.23
CA TYR A 82 -8.13 -11.74 -10.47
C TYR A 82 -8.98 -10.50 -10.75
N ASP A 83 -10.27 -10.77 -10.94
CA ASP A 83 -11.30 -9.79 -11.28
C ASP A 83 -12.29 -9.72 -10.11
N GLY A 84 -12.26 -8.61 -9.36
CA GLY A 84 -13.15 -8.35 -8.22
C GLY A 84 -14.36 -7.47 -8.56
N PHE A 85 -14.60 -7.18 -9.84
CA PHE A 85 -15.77 -6.44 -10.26
C PHE A 85 -17.06 -7.28 -10.09
N PRO A 86 -18.21 -6.65 -9.77
CA PRO A 86 -19.48 -7.36 -9.53
C PRO A 86 -20.04 -8.02 -10.79
N PHE A 87 -19.78 -7.44 -11.96
CA PHE A 87 -20.29 -7.91 -13.25
C PHE A 87 -19.15 -8.11 -14.25
N LYS A 88 -19.42 -8.91 -15.28
CA LYS A 88 -18.55 -8.99 -16.45
C LYS A 88 -18.73 -7.75 -17.33
N ASN A 89 -17.78 -7.50 -18.24
CA ASN A 89 -17.75 -6.37 -19.18
C ASN A 89 -17.18 -5.04 -18.65
N TYR A 90 -16.28 -5.08 -17.67
CA TYR A 90 -15.44 -3.92 -17.33
C TYR A 90 -14.32 -3.70 -18.37
N THR A 91 -14.65 -3.70 -19.67
CA THR A 91 -13.73 -3.44 -20.77
C THR A 91 -14.41 -2.57 -21.83
N GLY A 92 -13.66 -1.71 -22.51
CA GLY A 92 -14.16 -0.80 -23.53
C GLY A 92 -13.76 0.65 -23.31
N LYS A 93 -14.12 1.51 -24.28
CA LYS A 93 -13.77 2.94 -24.29
C LYS A 93 -14.32 3.71 -23.08
N GLN A 94 -15.45 3.27 -22.54
CA GLN A 94 -16.05 3.87 -21.34
C GLN A 94 -15.19 3.76 -20.08
N PHE A 95 -14.18 2.88 -20.09
CA PHE A 95 -13.22 2.70 -19.00
C PHE A 95 -11.91 3.46 -19.22
N GLU A 96 -11.77 4.21 -20.32
CA GLU A 96 -10.63 5.10 -20.51
C GLU A 96 -10.50 6.06 -19.33
N TRP A 97 -9.26 6.28 -18.89
CA TRP A 97 -8.94 7.18 -17.78
C TRP A 97 -9.56 6.81 -16.43
N ARG A 98 -9.97 5.55 -16.25
CA ARG A 98 -10.52 5.05 -14.98
C ARG A 98 -9.50 4.28 -14.14
N GLY A 99 -9.68 4.40 -12.83
CA GLY A 99 -9.01 3.60 -11.80
C GLY A 99 -9.99 2.67 -11.10
N ILE A 100 -9.45 1.65 -10.44
CA ILE A 100 -10.23 0.72 -9.62
C ILE A 100 -10.42 1.30 -8.22
N THR A 101 -11.65 1.27 -7.73
CA THR A 101 -12.00 1.56 -6.33
C THR A 101 -12.57 0.33 -5.64
N ILE A 102 -12.58 0.35 -4.31
CA ILE A 102 -13.41 -0.52 -3.48
C ILE A 102 -14.50 0.34 -2.84
N ASP A 103 -15.76 -0.07 -3.01
CA ASP A 103 -16.91 0.81 -2.77
C ASP A 103 -17.86 0.20 -1.71
N PRO A 104 -18.00 0.84 -0.52
CA PRO A 104 -18.83 0.32 0.56
C PRO A 104 -20.32 0.28 0.19
N ASN A 105 -20.78 1.12 -0.74
CA ASN A 105 -22.19 1.16 -1.15
C ASN A 105 -22.63 -0.07 -1.96
N ILE A 106 -21.67 -0.82 -2.50
CA ILE A 106 -21.90 -2.09 -3.21
C ILE A 106 -21.27 -3.28 -2.47
N GLY A 107 -21.21 -3.21 -1.13
CA GLY A 107 -20.72 -4.31 -0.29
C GLY A 107 -19.21 -4.53 -0.39
N ASN A 108 -18.44 -3.44 -0.47
CA ASN A 108 -17.00 -3.44 -0.66
C ASN A 108 -16.56 -4.20 -1.92
N MET A 109 -17.38 -4.27 -2.96
CA MET A 109 -16.95 -4.81 -4.26
C MET A 109 -16.11 -3.78 -5.03
N TRP A 110 -15.41 -4.24 -6.08
CA TRP A 110 -14.66 -3.30 -6.90
C TRP A 110 -15.60 -2.46 -7.76
N ASN A 111 -15.25 -1.20 -7.92
CA ASN A 111 -15.91 -0.27 -8.82
C ASN A 111 -14.87 0.44 -9.69
N SER A 112 -15.32 1.27 -10.63
CA SER A 112 -14.43 2.11 -11.43
C SER A 112 -14.87 3.56 -11.41
N ARG A 113 -13.89 4.44 -11.28
CA ARG A 113 -14.09 5.90 -11.20
C ARG A 113 -13.11 6.61 -12.11
N LEU A 114 -13.46 7.81 -12.54
CA LEU A 114 -12.53 8.65 -13.30
C LEU A 114 -11.35 8.99 -12.39
N ARG A 115 -10.12 8.85 -12.88
CA ARG A 115 -8.91 9.04 -12.08
C ARG A 115 -8.79 10.43 -11.44
N ILE A 116 -9.48 11.42 -12.01
CA ILE A 116 -9.54 12.80 -11.52
C ILE A 116 -10.43 12.96 -10.29
N GLU A 117 -11.35 12.01 -10.02
CA GLU A 117 -12.20 12.05 -8.85
C GLU A 117 -11.36 11.93 -7.57
N ARG A 118 -11.78 12.61 -6.52
CA ARG A 118 -11.12 12.54 -5.22
C ARG A 118 -11.75 11.43 -4.39
N LYS A 119 -10.94 10.45 -3.98
CA LYS A 119 -11.36 9.36 -3.10
C LYS A 119 -10.29 9.12 -2.05
N HIS A 120 -10.71 8.54 -0.94
CA HIS A 120 -9.76 7.96 0.00
C HIS A 120 -8.97 6.85 -0.71
N TYR A 121 -7.91 6.35 -0.11
CA TYR A 121 -7.05 5.38 -0.76
C TYR A 121 -6.50 4.37 0.24
N ILE A 122 -6.09 3.22 -0.28
CA ILE A 122 -5.48 2.16 0.51
C ILE A 122 -4.06 1.95 0.00
N CYS A 123 -3.07 2.18 0.85
CA CYS A 123 -1.71 1.77 0.59
C CYS A 123 -1.46 0.37 1.16
N GLN A 124 -0.61 -0.41 0.52
CA GLN A 124 -0.11 -1.68 1.01
C GLN A 124 1.42 -1.76 0.91
N ARG A 125 2.02 -2.58 1.76
CA ARG A 125 3.35 -3.14 1.58
C ARG A 125 3.41 -4.56 2.12
N LYS A 126 4.42 -5.32 1.71
CA LYS A 126 4.75 -6.55 2.44
C LYS A 126 5.22 -6.16 3.85
N PRO A 127 4.87 -6.92 4.89
CA PRO A 127 5.46 -6.77 6.20
C PRO A 127 6.97 -6.82 6.03
N LYS A 128 7.69 -5.97 6.77
CA LYS A 128 9.10 -6.21 6.95
C LYS A 128 9.17 -7.57 7.64
N THR A 129 9.73 -8.57 6.98
CA THR A 129 10.19 -9.76 7.69
C THR A 129 11.13 -9.21 8.74
N ILE A 130 10.79 -9.35 10.03
CA ILE A 130 11.81 -9.24 11.05
C ILE A 130 12.71 -10.41 10.67
N ALA A 131 13.84 -10.13 9.99
CA ALA A 131 14.92 -11.09 9.85
C ALA A 131 15.04 -11.71 11.24
N LYS A 132 14.89 -13.04 11.33
CA LYS A 132 14.77 -13.80 12.58
C LYS A 132 15.47 -13.05 13.70
N LEU A 133 14.75 -12.76 14.78
CA LEU A 133 15.25 -12.15 16.00
C LEU A 133 16.47 -12.95 16.48
N GLY A 134 17.65 -12.62 15.95
CA GLY A 134 18.77 -13.56 15.77
C GLY A 134 19.98 -12.95 15.06
N ASP A 135 19.81 -11.92 14.23
CA ASP A 135 20.93 -11.15 13.66
C ASP A 135 21.06 -9.71 14.20
N PHE A 136 20.30 -9.34 15.24
CA PHE A 136 20.45 -8.02 15.90
C PHE A 136 21.56 -7.96 16.96
N ASN A 137 22.42 -8.98 17.06
CA ASN A 137 23.48 -9.04 18.07
C ASN A 137 24.89 -8.67 17.57
N THR A 138 25.04 -8.12 16.37
CA THR A 138 26.37 -7.69 15.87
C THR A 138 26.52 -6.20 15.60
N ASP A 139 25.42 -5.42 15.61
CA ASP A 139 25.49 -3.96 15.42
C ASP A 139 25.40 -3.15 16.74
N GLY A 140 24.89 -3.77 17.82
CA GLY A 140 24.83 -3.13 19.14
C GLY A 140 26.19 -3.06 19.86
N GLU A 141 27.02 -4.10 19.72
CA GLU A 141 28.33 -4.16 20.36
C GLU A 141 29.35 -3.19 19.73
N ASN A 142 29.24 -2.93 18.42
CA ASN A 142 30.14 -2.01 17.73
C ASN A 142 29.80 -0.53 17.95
N ARG A 143 28.56 -0.20 18.34
CA ARG A 143 28.19 1.16 18.74
C ARG A 143 28.66 1.47 20.17
N GLN A 144 28.57 0.49 21.07
CA GLN A 144 29.14 0.60 22.42
C GLN A 144 30.67 0.72 22.38
N LYS A 145 31.36 -0.09 21.56
CA LYS A 145 32.82 -0.03 21.40
C LYS A 145 33.30 1.30 20.79
N ARG A 146 32.54 1.90 19.85
CA ARG A 146 32.85 3.24 19.31
C ARG A 146 32.68 4.36 20.34
N VAL A 147 31.63 4.30 21.16
CA VAL A 147 31.38 5.33 22.20
C VAL A 147 32.45 5.26 23.30
N VAL A 148 32.88 4.07 23.71
CA VAL A 148 33.95 3.88 24.71
C VAL A 148 35.32 4.30 24.19
N GLN A 149 35.62 4.10 22.89
CA GLN A 149 36.87 4.58 22.29
C GLN A 149 36.90 6.11 22.10
N ILE A 150 35.76 6.74 21.84
CA ILE A 150 35.67 8.20 21.74
C ILE A 150 35.88 8.84 23.13
N SER A 151 35.31 8.29 24.20
CA SER A 151 35.49 8.83 25.56
C SER A 151 36.89 8.61 26.15
N ALA A 152 37.64 7.61 25.69
CA ALA A 152 39.04 7.39 26.09
C ALA A 152 40.04 8.35 25.42
N ASN A 153 39.68 8.96 24.27
CA ASN A 153 40.57 9.87 23.54
C ASN A 153 40.40 11.35 23.94
N THR A 154 39.36 11.73 24.68
CA THR A 154 39.12 13.13 25.08
C THR A 154 39.74 13.50 26.44
N THR A 155 40.49 12.61 27.09
CA THR A 155 41.16 12.87 28.39
C THR A 155 42.67 13.05 28.30
N LYS A 156 43.25 13.16 27.09
CA LYS A 156 44.69 13.42 26.90
C LYS A 156 45.07 14.85 26.49
N ASP A 157 44.12 15.76 26.27
CA ASP A 157 44.40 17.13 25.79
C ASP A 157 43.83 18.24 26.70
N VAL A 158 43.95 18.11 28.03
CA VAL A 158 43.78 19.25 28.98
C VAL A 158 44.87 19.26 30.07
N ASN A 159 46.05 18.73 29.77
CA ASN A 159 47.24 18.98 30.59
C ASN A 159 48.45 19.21 29.67
N ARG A 160 48.45 20.38 29.02
CA ARG A 160 49.67 21.08 28.64
C ARG A 160 49.42 22.58 28.65
#